data_AF-A0AB40A6F7-F1
#
_entry.id   AF-A0AB40A6F7-F1
#
_cell.length_a   1.000
_cell.length_b   1.000
_cell.length_c   1.000
_cell.angle_alpha   90.00
_cell.angle_beta   90.00
_cell.angle_gamma   90.00
#
_symmetry.space_group_name_H-M   'P 1'
#
loop_
_entity.id
_entity.type
_entity.pdbx_description
1 polymer ?
#
loop_
_entity_poly.entity_id
_entity_poly.type
_entity_poly.pdbx_seq_one_letter_code
_entity_poly.pdbx_strand_id
1 'polypeptide(L)'
;MSLNAERSYKMKLRDVENAFKYRRIPYPKRSVELIALLAISCTFFLFMHTNKLNSRLKEMEVKLQPSEFSALGLTGNHISGHDAGKHDDINTLHGTYQYLKSTGQILQLSPDKLNNTPKAEIDVLFFNRVPKTGSMQLIELMRQLGKVHDYEVEKDPQRGGVIPILEPAEESDMIDNIVNLEDGSVFASHVNFLNFTKHEQPRPIYINMVRDPVERVISWYYYIRAPWVFVPGRRRNNREMPNPKWVNTEYDQCVTSGEKVCTYIENSLLEHVGDHRRQTLFFCGHNEFQCTPFNGRLPLQLAKMNVEREYSVVGTWEHTNETLAVLEAYVPRYFADASKMYYSGLHVDKQNVNPMKPHISQDILDRVRRNFTREIEFYQFCRQRLHKQYLAIKLNDLKRVDKTLARLSEAKDMATYN
;
A
#
# COMPACT_ATOMS: atom_id res chain seq x y z
N MET A 1 24.81 66.70 -38.68
CA MET A 1 24.55 66.76 -40.14
C MET A 1 23.46 65.74 -40.42
N SER A 2 22.21 66.15 -40.58
CA SER A 2 21.62 66.67 -41.84
C SER A 2 20.60 65.61 -42.30
N LEU A 3 19.33 65.86 -42.60
CA LEU A 3 18.49 67.06 -42.67
C LEU A 3 17.04 66.52 -42.69
N ASN A 4 16.14 67.20 -41.97
CA ASN A 4 14.74 67.54 -42.32
C ASN A 4 13.73 66.41 -42.64
N ALA A 5 12.47 66.49 -42.24
CA ALA A 5 11.62 67.65 -41.93
C ALA A 5 10.56 67.22 -40.87
N GLU A 6 10.21 68.01 -39.85
CA GLU A 6 9.32 69.19 -39.88
C GLU A 6 8.08 68.97 -40.79
N ARG A 7 6.82 69.14 -40.40
CA ARG A 7 6.21 69.92 -39.32
C ARG A 7 4.75 69.47 -39.14
N SER A 8 4.31 69.53 -37.87
CA SER A 8 3.01 69.99 -37.35
C SER A 8 1.90 70.30 -38.38
N TYR A 9 0.69 69.80 -38.14
CA TYR A 9 -0.50 70.66 -38.05
C TYR A 9 -1.66 69.93 -37.36
N LYS A 10 -2.24 70.59 -36.34
CA LYS A 10 -3.56 70.29 -35.78
C LYS A 10 -4.56 69.96 -36.89
N MET A 11 -5.17 68.77 -36.87
CA MET A 11 -6.40 68.49 -37.60
C MET A 11 -7.55 68.21 -36.63
N LYS A 12 -8.69 68.78 -37.01
CA LYS A 12 -9.86 69.09 -36.21
C LYS A 12 -10.65 67.81 -35.92
N LEU A 13 -11.44 67.82 -34.84
CA LEU A 13 -12.38 66.79 -34.39
C LEU A 13 -13.34 66.21 -35.47
N ARG A 14 -13.34 66.74 -36.71
CA ARG A 14 -14.14 66.26 -37.84
C ARG A 14 -13.62 64.97 -38.48
N ASP A 15 -12.35 64.60 -38.29
CA ASP A 15 -11.80 63.38 -38.90
C ASP A 15 -12.06 62.10 -38.11
N VAL A 16 -12.34 62.22 -36.81
CA VAL A 16 -12.71 61.06 -35.97
C VAL A 16 -14.13 60.58 -36.30
N GLU A 17 -15.05 61.50 -36.63
CA GLU A 17 -16.42 61.13 -37.05
C GLU A 17 -16.46 60.44 -38.43
N ASN A 18 -15.49 60.71 -39.30
CA ASN A 18 -15.40 60.04 -40.61
C ASN A 18 -14.70 58.67 -40.52
N ALA A 19 -13.84 58.43 -39.53
CA ALA A 19 -13.18 57.14 -39.32
C ALA A 19 -14.16 56.03 -38.85
N PHE A 20 -15.28 56.40 -38.22
CA PHE A 20 -16.33 55.46 -37.84
C PHE A 20 -17.38 55.22 -38.95
N LYS A 21 -17.34 55.98 -40.05
CA LYS A 21 -18.31 55.84 -41.16
C LYS A 21 -17.96 54.74 -42.17
N TYR A 22 -16.76 54.14 -42.10
CA TYR A 22 -16.29 53.13 -43.07
C TYR A 22 -15.71 51.82 -42.50
N ARG A 23 -16.04 51.43 -41.25
CA ARG A 23 -15.89 50.03 -40.83
C ARG A 23 -17.20 49.28 -41.04
N ARG A 24 -17.44 48.85 -42.29
CA ARG A 24 -18.41 47.79 -42.59
C ARG A 24 -17.85 46.49 -42.03
N ILE A 25 -18.29 46.08 -40.85
CA ILE A 25 -18.21 44.68 -40.43
C ILE A 25 -19.16 43.93 -41.38
N PRO A 26 -18.69 42.96 -42.19
CA PRO A 26 -19.56 42.24 -43.10
C PRO A 26 -20.45 41.31 -42.27
N TYR A 27 -21.66 41.78 -41.95
CA TYR A 27 -22.71 40.90 -41.45
C TYR A 27 -23.20 40.04 -42.63
N PRO A 28 -23.21 38.70 -42.49
CA PRO A 28 -23.68 37.82 -43.55
C PRO A 28 -25.16 38.08 -43.85
N LYS A 29 -25.49 38.26 -45.13
CA LYS A 29 -26.85 38.65 -45.58
C LYS A 29 -27.83 37.47 -45.69
N ARG A 30 -27.38 36.23 -45.40
CA ARG A 30 -28.23 35.04 -45.35
C ARG A 30 -28.09 34.34 -44.00
N SER A 31 -29.22 34.03 -43.38
CA SER A 31 -29.30 33.32 -42.09
C SER A 31 -28.48 32.03 -42.05
N VAL A 32 -28.29 31.40 -43.21
CA VAL A 32 -27.49 30.16 -43.40
C VAL A 32 -26.00 30.36 -43.12
N GLU A 33 -25.43 31.52 -43.49
CA GLU A 33 -24.01 31.82 -43.24
C GLU A 33 -23.75 32.11 -41.76
N LEU A 34 -24.71 32.74 -41.07
CA LEU A 34 -24.65 32.93 -39.62
C LEU A 34 -24.70 31.58 -38.89
N ILE A 35 -25.60 30.68 -39.30
CA ILE A 35 -25.71 29.33 -38.75
C ILE A 35 -24.42 28.54 -38.99
N ALA A 36 -23.81 28.63 -40.18
CA ALA A 36 -22.55 27.97 -40.48
C ALA A 36 -21.39 28.46 -39.58
N LEU A 37 -21.28 29.78 -39.37
CA LEU A 37 -20.27 30.34 -38.47
C LEU A 37 -20.50 29.92 -37.00
N LEU A 38 -21.76 29.90 -36.57
CA LEU A 38 -22.13 29.44 -35.22
C LEU A 38 -21.80 27.96 -35.04
N ALA A 39 -22.11 27.11 -36.03
CA ALA A 39 -21.79 25.69 -36.01
C ALA A 39 -20.28 25.44 -35.97
N ILE A 40 -19.49 26.13 -36.80
CA ILE A 40 -18.03 26.03 -36.81
C ILE A 40 -17.43 26.52 -35.48
N SER A 41 -17.96 27.60 -34.91
CA SER A 41 -17.50 28.07 -33.59
C SER A 41 -17.81 27.07 -32.48
N CYS A 42 -18.98 26.42 -32.53
CA CYS A 42 -19.40 25.44 -31.54
C CYS A 42 -18.58 24.15 -31.64
N THR A 43 -18.31 23.66 -32.85
CA THR A 43 -17.44 22.48 -33.03
C THR A 43 -16.00 22.76 -32.64
N PHE A 44 -15.47 23.96 -32.91
CA PHE A 44 -14.15 24.36 -32.45
C PHE A 44 -14.07 24.43 -30.91
N PHE A 45 -15.07 25.01 -30.25
CA PHE A 45 -15.14 25.04 -28.79
C PHE A 45 -15.28 23.64 -28.20
N LEU A 46 -16.10 22.78 -28.79
CA LEU A 46 -16.23 21.39 -28.38
C LEU A 46 -14.91 20.62 -28.55
N PHE A 47 -14.20 20.81 -29.67
CA PHE A 47 -12.88 20.22 -29.92
C PHE A 47 -11.82 20.71 -28.92
N MET A 48 -11.80 22.00 -28.61
CA MET A 48 -10.92 22.55 -27.58
C MET A 48 -11.25 22.01 -26.19
N HIS A 49 -12.54 21.87 -25.87
CA HIS A 49 -12.98 21.35 -24.58
C HIS A 49 -12.69 19.85 -24.44
N THR A 50 -12.90 19.05 -25.51
CA THR A 50 -12.54 17.64 -25.53
C THR A 50 -11.03 17.43 -25.51
N ASN A 51 -10.23 18.25 -26.19
CA ASN A 51 -8.77 18.18 -26.09
C ASN A 51 -8.27 18.55 -24.69
N LYS A 52 -8.85 19.58 -24.06
CA LYS A 52 -8.52 19.95 -22.68
C LYS A 52 -8.94 18.86 -21.68
N LEU A 53 -10.10 18.24 -21.89
CA LEU A 53 -10.55 17.09 -21.12
C LEU A 53 -9.66 15.87 -21.34
N ASN A 54 -9.27 15.55 -22.58
CA ASN A 54 -8.35 14.44 -22.90
C ASN A 54 -6.95 14.68 -22.35
N SER A 55 -6.46 15.91 -22.38
CA SER A 55 -5.21 16.31 -21.74
C SER A 55 -5.29 16.10 -20.23
N ARG A 56 -6.38 16.53 -19.58
CA ARG A 56 -6.59 16.32 -18.14
C ARG A 56 -6.86 14.86 -17.79
N LEU A 57 -7.51 14.10 -18.65
CA LEU A 57 -7.72 12.66 -18.51
C LEU A 57 -6.37 11.94 -18.57
N LYS A 58 -5.52 12.24 -19.56
CA LYS A 58 -4.15 11.71 -19.62
C LYS A 58 -3.30 12.13 -18.43
N GLU A 59 -3.40 13.38 -18.00
CA GLU A 59 -2.68 13.87 -16.80
C GLU A 59 -3.20 13.17 -15.52
N MET A 60 -4.50 12.90 -15.43
CA MET A 60 -5.09 12.13 -14.34
C MET A 60 -4.76 10.64 -14.43
N GLU A 61 -4.74 10.03 -15.61
CA GLU A 61 -4.37 8.63 -15.86
C GLU A 61 -2.90 8.38 -15.45
N VAL A 62 -2.00 9.32 -15.78
CA VAL A 62 -0.60 9.33 -15.32
C VAL A 62 -0.48 9.55 -13.81
N LYS A 63 -1.40 10.29 -13.18
CA LYS A 63 -1.44 10.51 -11.72
C LYS A 63 -2.10 9.36 -10.95
N LEU A 64 -3.04 8.64 -11.57
CA LEU A 64 -3.74 7.49 -11.00
C LEU A 64 -2.95 6.19 -11.15
N GLN A 65 -2.04 6.12 -12.13
CA GLN A 65 -1.06 5.05 -12.28
C GLN A 65 0.28 5.66 -12.70
N PRO A 66 1.22 5.93 -11.77
CA PRO A 66 2.61 6.03 -12.17
C PRO A 66 2.90 4.72 -12.92
N SER A 67 3.24 4.81 -14.21
CA SER A 67 3.49 3.60 -15.00
C SER A 67 4.44 2.70 -14.20
N GLU A 68 4.15 1.42 -14.08
CA GLU A 68 4.88 0.48 -13.21
C GLU A 68 6.41 0.55 -13.40
N PHE A 69 6.86 0.95 -14.59
CA PHE A 69 8.25 1.14 -15.00
C PHE A 69 8.86 2.50 -14.63
N SER A 70 8.04 3.53 -14.35
CA SER A 70 8.49 4.82 -13.83
C SER A 70 9.02 4.70 -12.40
N ALA A 71 8.39 3.86 -11.56
CA ALA A 71 8.87 3.58 -10.20
C ALA A 71 10.24 2.88 -10.19
N LEU A 72 10.59 2.20 -11.29
CA LEU A 72 11.89 1.59 -11.52
C LEU A 72 12.90 2.51 -12.21
N GLY A 73 12.53 3.76 -12.54
CA GLY A 73 13.40 4.70 -13.24
C GLY A 73 13.72 4.28 -14.69
N LEU A 74 12.95 3.36 -15.29
CA LEU A 74 13.22 2.81 -16.63
C LEU A 74 12.65 3.70 -17.75
N THR A 75 11.73 4.61 -17.44
CA THR A 75 11.01 5.43 -18.44
C THR A 75 11.26 6.94 -18.32
N GLY A 76 12.12 7.38 -17.39
CA GLY A 76 12.43 8.80 -17.17
C GLY A 76 13.87 9.17 -17.55
N ASN A 77 14.05 10.31 -18.24
CA ASN A 77 15.35 10.88 -18.64
C ASN A 77 16.24 11.38 -17.48
N HIS A 78 16.02 10.94 -16.24
CA HIS A 78 16.87 11.30 -15.10
C HIS A 78 17.88 10.19 -14.81
N ILE A 79 18.94 10.17 -15.62
CA ILE A 79 20.19 9.51 -15.24
C ILE A 79 20.96 10.50 -14.37
N SER A 80 20.73 10.47 -13.06
CA SER A 80 21.69 10.98 -12.09
C SER A 80 22.34 9.77 -11.42
N GLY A 81 23.39 9.25 -12.07
CA GLY A 81 24.15 8.08 -11.64
C GLY A 81 25.08 8.33 -10.46
N HIS A 82 24.67 9.13 -9.47
CA HIS A 82 25.56 9.52 -8.36
C HIS A 82 25.15 9.05 -6.96
N ASP A 83 24.00 8.38 -6.79
CA ASP A 83 23.48 7.97 -5.47
C ASP A 83 23.35 6.45 -5.27
N ALA A 84 24.00 5.61 -6.09
CA ALA A 84 23.89 4.13 -6.02
C ALA A 84 24.57 3.47 -4.79
N GLY A 85 24.62 4.14 -3.64
CA GLY A 85 25.43 3.74 -2.48
C GLY A 85 24.81 3.96 -1.10
N LYS A 86 23.54 4.34 -0.96
CA LYS A 86 22.90 4.39 0.36
C LYS A 86 22.27 3.04 0.72
N HIS A 87 22.51 2.58 1.95
CA HIS A 87 21.91 1.37 2.51
C HIS A 87 20.36 1.39 2.48
N ASP A 88 19.76 2.58 2.43
CA ASP A 88 18.30 2.77 2.37
C ASP A 88 17.70 2.44 0.99
N ASP A 89 18.49 2.45 -0.08
CA ASP A 89 17.98 2.27 -1.44
C ASP A 89 17.50 0.84 -1.71
N ILE A 90 18.16 -0.18 -1.13
CA ILE A 90 17.82 -1.60 -1.31
C ILE A 90 16.37 -1.89 -0.91
N ASN A 91 15.85 -1.17 0.09
CA ASN A 91 14.50 -1.37 0.61
C ASN A 91 13.41 -0.78 -0.30
N THR A 92 13.77 -0.09 -1.39
CA THR A 92 12.84 0.35 -2.43
C THR A 92 12.70 -0.72 -3.53
N LEU A 93 11.60 -0.67 -4.30
CA LEU A 93 11.44 -1.54 -5.46
C LEU A 93 12.60 -1.38 -6.46
N HIS A 94 13.01 -0.12 -6.73
CA HIS A 94 14.14 0.19 -7.59
C HIS A 94 15.46 -0.40 -7.06
N GLY A 95 15.79 -0.19 -5.79
CA GLY A 95 17.04 -0.72 -5.24
C GLY A 95 17.04 -2.24 -5.14
N THR A 96 15.90 -2.87 -4.84
CA THR A 96 15.76 -4.34 -4.93
C THR A 96 16.02 -4.83 -6.37
N TYR A 97 15.45 -4.15 -7.37
CA TYR A 97 15.69 -4.46 -8.79
C TYR A 97 17.17 -4.32 -9.16
N GLN A 98 17.81 -3.20 -8.83
CA GLN A 98 19.24 -2.98 -9.13
C GLN A 98 20.14 -4.01 -8.45
N TYR A 99 19.86 -4.34 -7.18
CA TYR A 99 20.61 -5.36 -6.44
C TYR A 99 20.49 -6.76 -7.08
N LEU A 100 19.28 -7.19 -7.43
CA LEU A 100 19.06 -8.49 -8.06
C LEU A 100 19.66 -8.55 -9.46
N LYS A 101 19.65 -7.43 -10.18
CA LYS A 101 20.25 -7.29 -11.50
C LYS A 101 21.77 -7.34 -11.44
N SER A 102 22.40 -6.59 -10.54
CA SER A 102 23.86 -6.55 -10.40
C SER A 102 24.45 -7.89 -9.92
N THR A 103 23.70 -8.63 -9.10
CA THR A 103 24.09 -9.97 -8.62
C THR A 103 23.71 -11.11 -9.57
N GLY A 104 23.00 -10.82 -10.67
CA GLY A 104 22.48 -11.82 -11.62
C GLY A 104 21.33 -12.69 -11.07
N GLN A 105 20.95 -12.51 -9.80
CA GLN A 105 19.85 -13.25 -9.15
C GLN A 105 18.50 -12.97 -9.82
N ILE A 106 18.34 -11.82 -10.50
CA ILE A 106 17.10 -11.45 -11.19
C ILE A 106 16.69 -12.48 -12.25
N LEU A 107 17.67 -13.12 -12.92
CA LEU A 107 17.44 -14.15 -13.94
C LEU A 107 17.14 -15.53 -13.35
N GLN A 108 17.14 -15.66 -12.03
CA GLN A 108 16.80 -16.89 -11.30
C GLN A 108 15.41 -16.78 -10.65
N LEU A 109 14.80 -15.58 -10.66
CA LEU A 109 13.45 -15.39 -10.14
C LEU A 109 12.45 -16.21 -10.95
N SER A 110 11.57 -16.90 -10.23
CA SER A 110 10.49 -17.71 -10.80
C SER A 110 9.25 -17.49 -9.94
N PRO A 111 8.11 -17.08 -10.52
CA PRO A 111 6.85 -16.98 -9.80
C PRO A 111 6.47 -18.26 -9.07
N ASP A 112 6.62 -19.42 -9.72
CA ASP A 112 6.24 -20.71 -9.16
C ASP A 112 7.07 -21.08 -7.92
N LYS A 113 8.35 -20.71 -7.90
CA LYS A 113 9.23 -20.96 -6.75
C LYS A 113 8.95 -20.05 -5.55
N LEU A 114 8.40 -18.86 -5.81
CA LEU A 114 8.14 -17.84 -4.79
C LEU A 114 6.67 -17.83 -4.32
N ASN A 115 5.81 -18.59 -4.98
CA ASN A 115 4.39 -18.71 -4.67
C ASN A 115 4.14 -19.94 -3.77
N ASN A 116 3.64 -19.70 -2.55
CA ASN A 116 3.26 -20.78 -1.63
C ASN A 116 1.81 -21.25 -1.81
N THR A 117 0.98 -20.59 -2.61
CA THR A 117 -0.43 -20.97 -2.82
C THR A 117 -0.60 -22.42 -3.29
N PRO A 118 0.22 -22.95 -4.22
CA PRO A 118 0.13 -24.36 -4.63
C PRO A 118 0.44 -25.38 -3.53
N LYS A 119 0.97 -24.94 -2.38
CA LYS A 119 1.25 -25.81 -1.22
C LYS A 119 0.06 -25.95 -0.30
N ALA A 120 -1.00 -25.16 -0.45
CA ALA A 120 -2.23 -25.30 0.32
C ALA A 120 -2.93 -26.62 -0.05
N GLU A 121 -3.56 -27.25 0.94
CA GLU A 121 -4.20 -28.57 0.84
C GLU A 121 -5.73 -28.47 0.88
N ILE A 122 -6.25 -27.32 1.33
CA ILE A 122 -7.67 -26.95 1.29
C ILE A 122 -7.82 -25.60 0.61
N ASP A 123 -8.96 -25.38 -0.04
CA ASP A 123 -9.26 -24.10 -0.69
C ASP A 123 -9.93 -23.14 0.30
N VAL A 124 -9.20 -22.79 1.35
CA VAL A 124 -9.62 -21.79 2.34
C VAL A 124 -8.54 -20.74 2.42
N LEU A 125 -8.92 -19.47 2.27
CA LEU A 125 -8.00 -18.36 2.44
C LEU A 125 -8.02 -17.86 3.88
N PHE A 126 -6.89 -17.98 4.56
CA PHE A 126 -6.76 -17.56 5.95
C PHE A 126 -5.93 -16.28 6.08
N PHE A 127 -6.56 -15.25 6.67
CA PHE A 127 -5.95 -13.96 6.95
C PHE A 127 -5.88 -13.73 8.47
N ASN A 128 -4.78 -14.16 9.09
CA ASN A 128 -4.46 -13.94 10.50
C ASN A 128 -3.99 -12.48 10.75
N ARG A 129 -4.93 -11.56 10.55
CA ARG A 129 -4.72 -10.12 10.41
C ARG A 129 -4.02 -9.46 11.59
N VAL A 130 -2.94 -8.74 11.30
CA VAL A 130 -2.26 -7.86 12.28
C VAL A 130 -3.09 -6.58 12.53
N PRO A 131 -3.25 -6.13 13.79
CA PRO A 131 -3.86 -4.83 14.09
C PRO A 131 -3.10 -3.65 13.47
N LYS A 132 -3.88 -2.67 12.97
CA LYS A 132 -3.41 -1.37 12.46
C LYS A 132 -2.56 -1.42 11.19
N THR A 133 -2.64 -2.51 10.43
CA THR A 133 -2.00 -2.66 9.10
C THR A 133 -2.97 -2.40 7.94
N GLY A 134 -4.14 -1.81 8.20
CA GLY A 134 -5.18 -1.59 7.17
C GLY A 134 -5.95 -2.87 6.81
N SER A 135 -6.00 -3.85 7.72
CA SER A 135 -6.70 -5.14 7.54
C SER A 135 -8.19 -5.02 7.20
N MET A 136 -8.87 -3.97 7.68
CA MET A 136 -10.27 -3.72 7.31
C MET A 136 -10.43 -3.30 5.86
N GLN A 137 -9.45 -2.58 5.30
CA GLN A 137 -9.42 -2.22 3.89
C GLN A 137 -9.31 -3.48 3.01
N LEU A 138 -8.43 -4.41 3.39
CA LEU A 138 -8.25 -5.66 2.67
C LEU A 138 -9.49 -6.55 2.74
N ILE A 139 -10.14 -6.62 3.91
CA ILE A 139 -11.40 -7.37 4.06
C ILE A 139 -12.51 -6.79 3.21
N GLU A 140 -12.61 -5.46 3.12
CA GLU A 140 -13.61 -4.84 2.26
C GLU A 140 -13.32 -5.11 0.78
N LEU A 141 -12.05 -5.09 0.38
CA LEU A 141 -11.64 -5.51 -0.97
C LEU A 141 -12.05 -6.98 -1.24
N MET A 142 -11.74 -7.90 -0.32
CA MET A 142 -12.14 -9.31 -0.45
C MET A 142 -13.65 -9.49 -0.49
N ARG A 143 -14.43 -8.70 0.27
CA ARG A 143 -15.90 -8.77 0.20
C ARG A 143 -16.45 -8.30 -1.15
N GLN A 144 -15.85 -7.28 -1.75
CA GLN A 144 -16.27 -6.80 -3.06
C GLN A 144 -15.89 -7.79 -4.17
N LEU A 145 -14.71 -8.39 -4.05
CA LEU A 145 -14.26 -9.45 -4.95
C LEU A 145 -15.09 -10.73 -4.78
N GLY A 146 -15.47 -11.12 -3.56
CA GLY A 146 -16.30 -12.28 -3.28
C GLY A 146 -17.66 -12.24 -3.99
N LYS A 147 -18.23 -11.05 -4.20
CA LYS A 147 -19.46 -10.87 -5.00
C LYS A 147 -19.29 -11.21 -6.49
N VAL A 148 -18.07 -11.12 -7.00
CA VAL A 148 -17.73 -11.37 -8.41
C VAL A 148 -17.15 -12.77 -8.60
N HIS A 149 -16.46 -13.29 -7.59
CA HIS A 149 -15.71 -14.55 -7.62
C HIS A 149 -16.43 -15.70 -6.89
N ASP A 150 -17.64 -15.44 -6.39
CA ASP A 150 -18.49 -16.40 -5.68
C ASP A 150 -17.84 -16.98 -4.43
N TYR A 151 -17.47 -16.10 -3.50
CA TYR A 151 -17.01 -16.49 -2.17
C TYR A 151 -17.49 -15.56 -1.05
N GLU A 152 -17.50 -16.09 0.17
CA GLU A 152 -17.83 -15.34 1.37
C GLU A 152 -16.60 -15.00 2.23
N VAL A 153 -16.71 -13.87 2.96
CA VAL A 153 -15.67 -13.40 3.87
C VAL A 153 -16.20 -13.41 5.29
N GLU A 154 -15.80 -14.42 6.04
CA GLU A 154 -16.02 -14.51 7.46
C GLU A 154 -14.95 -13.73 8.22
N LYS A 155 -15.40 -12.82 9.08
CA LYS A 155 -14.54 -12.09 9.99
C LYS A 155 -14.88 -12.49 11.41
N ASP A 156 -13.89 -12.97 12.14
CA ASP A 156 -14.04 -13.27 13.56
C ASP A 156 -14.56 -12.03 14.32
N PRO A 157 -15.70 -12.15 15.03
CA PRO A 157 -16.29 -11.04 15.76
C PRO A 157 -15.43 -10.58 16.95
N GLN A 158 -14.48 -11.40 17.43
CA GLN A 158 -13.49 -11.04 18.46
C GLN A 158 -14.14 -10.44 19.72
N ARG A 159 -15.24 -11.05 20.18
CA ARG A 159 -16.08 -10.52 21.28
C ARG A 159 -15.33 -10.39 22.62
N GLY A 160 -14.23 -11.13 22.81
CA GLY A 160 -13.34 -11.06 23.98
C GLY A 160 -12.12 -10.13 23.83
N GLY A 161 -11.94 -9.50 22.67
CA GLY A 161 -10.69 -8.82 22.32
C GLY A 161 -9.64 -9.77 21.75
N VAL A 162 -8.49 -9.21 21.36
CA VAL A 162 -7.40 -9.98 20.76
C VAL A 162 -6.59 -10.65 21.86
N ILE A 163 -6.62 -11.99 21.88
CA ILE A 163 -5.82 -12.82 22.78
C ILE A 163 -4.50 -13.14 22.07
N PRO A 164 -3.34 -12.64 22.54
CA PRO A 164 -2.10 -12.79 21.79
C PRO A 164 -1.52 -14.21 21.82
N ILE A 165 -1.79 -15.02 22.85
CA ILE A 165 -1.34 -16.41 22.95
C ILE A 165 -2.55 -17.23 23.33
N LEU A 166 -2.95 -18.17 22.47
CA LEU A 166 -4.02 -19.12 22.74
C LEU A 166 -3.50 -20.28 23.58
N GLU A 167 -4.35 -20.82 24.44
CA GLU A 167 -4.06 -22.11 25.08
C GLU A 167 -4.07 -23.23 24.04
N PRO A 168 -3.34 -24.35 24.24
CA PRO A 168 -3.23 -25.41 23.24
C PRO A 168 -4.57 -25.98 22.76
N ALA A 169 -5.57 -26.07 23.65
CA ALA A 169 -6.92 -26.50 23.28
C ALA A 169 -7.63 -25.47 22.38
N GLU A 170 -7.52 -24.18 22.70
CA GLU A 170 -8.10 -23.09 21.90
C GLU A 170 -7.40 -22.95 20.53
N GLU A 171 -6.07 -23.17 20.49
CA GLU A 171 -5.30 -23.23 19.25
C GLU A 171 -5.80 -24.38 18.36
N SER A 172 -6.00 -25.57 18.93
CA SER A 172 -6.53 -26.74 18.22
C SER A 172 -7.96 -26.49 17.73
N ASP A 173 -8.84 -26.00 18.59
CA ASP A 173 -10.23 -25.70 18.23
C ASP A 173 -10.30 -24.66 17.10
N MET A 174 -9.44 -23.63 17.12
CA MET A 174 -9.40 -22.64 16.04
C MET A 174 -8.92 -23.25 14.72
N ILE A 175 -7.91 -24.11 14.75
CA ILE A 175 -7.43 -24.83 13.56
C ILE A 175 -8.54 -25.71 12.99
N ASP A 176 -9.21 -26.50 13.82
CA ASP A 176 -10.29 -27.39 13.40
C ASP A 176 -11.47 -26.60 12.82
N ASN A 177 -11.82 -25.46 13.42
CA ASN A 177 -12.86 -24.58 12.87
C ASN A 177 -12.49 -24.05 11.48
N ILE A 178 -11.23 -23.67 11.24
CA ILE A 178 -10.78 -23.17 9.93
C ILE A 178 -10.77 -24.27 8.88
N VAL A 179 -10.34 -25.48 9.23
CA VAL A 179 -10.29 -26.64 8.32
C VAL A 179 -11.69 -27.07 7.87
N ASN A 180 -12.69 -26.92 8.73
CA ASN A 180 -14.07 -27.30 8.44
C ASN A 180 -14.88 -26.21 7.71
N LEU A 181 -14.27 -25.09 7.32
CA LEU A 181 -14.91 -24.10 6.45
C LEU A 181 -15.13 -24.68 5.05
N GLU A 182 -16.16 -24.20 4.36
CA GLU A 182 -16.45 -24.61 2.99
C GLU A 182 -15.35 -24.13 2.02
N ASP A 183 -15.08 -24.92 0.99
CA ASP A 183 -14.14 -24.55 -0.07
C ASP A 183 -14.55 -23.22 -0.73
N GLY A 184 -13.57 -22.36 -0.95
CA GLY A 184 -13.78 -20.99 -1.40
C GLY A 184 -13.99 -20.00 -0.26
N SER A 185 -13.95 -20.38 1.01
CA SER A 185 -14.16 -19.42 2.11
C SER A 185 -12.93 -18.56 2.41
N VAL A 186 -13.18 -17.32 2.83
CA VAL A 186 -12.15 -16.45 3.43
C VAL A 186 -12.43 -16.29 4.92
N PHE A 187 -11.45 -16.63 5.76
CA PHE A 187 -11.52 -16.38 7.21
C PHE A 187 -10.48 -15.35 7.65
N ALA A 188 -10.93 -14.31 8.34
CA ALA A 188 -10.08 -13.25 8.86
C ALA A 188 -10.21 -13.09 10.37
N SER A 189 -9.16 -13.41 11.11
CA SER A 189 -9.13 -13.33 12.58
C SER A 189 -7.86 -12.66 13.12
N HIS A 190 -7.98 -12.02 14.28
CA HIS A 190 -6.84 -11.47 15.00
C HIS A 190 -6.23 -12.57 15.87
N VAL A 191 -5.41 -13.43 15.27
CA VAL A 191 -4.68 -14.53 15.92
C VAL A 191 -3.25 -14.59 15.40
N ASN A 192 -2.32 -15.14 16.17
CA ASN A 192 -0.98 -15.39 15.66
C ASN A 192 -1.00 -16.54 14.65
N PHE A 193 0.12 -16.75 13.98
CA PHE A 193 0.33 -17.88 13.07
C PHE A 193 -0.03 -19.22 13.75
N LEU A 194 -0.89 -19.99 13.09
CA LEU A 194 -1.31 -21.34 13.48
C LEU A 194 -0.56 -22.37 12.63
N ASN A 195 0.06 -23.35 13.28
CA ASN A 195 0.82 -24.38 12.57
C ASN A 195 -0.06 -25.61 12.28
N PHE A 196 -0.83 -25.57 11.18
CA PHE A 196 -1.73 -26.66 10.77
C PHE A 196 -1.01 -28.01 10.66
N THR A 197 0.19 -28.06 10.08
CA THR A 197 0.96 -29.31 9.93
C THR A 197 1.37 -29.91 11.28
N LYS A 198 1.71 -29.09 12.27
CA LYS A 198 2.01 -29.58 13.63
C LYS A 198 0.78 -30.23 14.29
N HIS A 199 -0.42 -29.79 13.91
CA HIS A 199 -1.69 -30.35 14.37
C HIS A 199 -2.21 -31.47 13.44
N GLU A 200 -1.41 -31.93 12.47
CA GLU A 200 -1.82 -32.96 11.50
C GLU A 200 -3.05 -32.57 10.67
N GLN A 201 -3.25 -31.27 10.47
CA GLN A 201 -4.36 -30.69 9.72
C GLN A 201 -3.90 -30.12 8.37
N PRO A 202 -4.78 -30.09 7.35
CA PRO A 202 -4.43 -29.58 6.03
C PRO A 202 -4.21 -28.06 6.07
N ARG A 203 -3.25 -27.59 5.28
CA ARG A 203 -2.86 -26.18 5.28
C ARG A 203 -3.80 -25.32 4.40
N PRO A 204 -4.31 -24.17 4.91
CA PRO A 204 -5.00 -23.18 4.10
C PRO A 204 -4.03 -22.27 3.33
N ILE A 205 -4.57 -21.41 2.48
CA ILE A 205 -3.83 -20.35 1.80
C ILE A 205 -3.61 -19.19 2.77
N TYR A 206 -2.38 -19.03 3.28
CA TYR A 206 -2.04 -17.94 4.18
C TYR A 206 -1.70 -16.65 3.44
N ILE A 207 -2.35 -15.55 3.84
CA ILE A 207 -1.94 -14.19 3.46
C ILE A 207 -1.84 -13.27 4.67
N ASN A 208 -1.10 -12.17 4.55
CA ASN A 208 -1.12 -11.13 5.59
C ASN A 208 -0.76 -9.74 5.05
N MET A 209 -0.86 -8.75 5.93
CA MET A 209 -0.46 -7.37 5.69
C MET A 209 0.42 -6.86 6.83
N VAL A 210 1.55 -6.25 6.48
CA VAL A 210 2.44 -5.54 7.38
C VAL A 210 2.36 -4.02 7.15
N ARG A 211 2.97 -3.26 8.06
CA ARG A 211 3.07 -1.80 8.04
C ARG A 211 4.31 -1.39 8.83
N ASP A 212 4.92 -0.25 8.49
CA ASP A 212 6.01 0.31 9.29
C ASP A 212 5.67 0.24 10.79
N PRO A 213 6.53 -0.41 11.60
CA PRO A 213 6.17 -0.76 12.97
C PRO A 213 6.00 0.47 13.87
N VAL A 214 6.74 1.56 13.62
CA VAL A 214 6.63 2.80 14.38
C VAL A 214 5.32 3.50 14.05
N GLU A 215 5.01 3.66 12.76
CA GLU A 215 3.72 4.20 12.30
C GLU A 215 2.53 3.38 12.81
N ARG A 216 2.69 2.06 12.91
CA ARG A 216 1.69 1.13 13.41
C ARG A 216 1.42 1.31 14.91
N VAL A 217 2.47 1.38 15.76
CA VAL A 217 2.27 1.58 17.20
C VAL A 217 1.73 2.96 17.53
N ILE A 218 2.12 3.98 16.78
CA ILE A 218 1.52 5.32 16.86
C ILE A 218 0.03 5.25 16.48
N SER A 219 -0.30 4.54 15.40
CA SER A 219 -1.70 4.35 14.99
C SER A 219 -2.52 3.63 16.07
N TRP A 220 -1.93 2.66 16.77
CA TRP A 220 -2.55 2.00 17.91
C TRP A 220 -2.73 2.96 19.10
N TYR A 221 -1.70 3.73 19.43
CA TYR A 221 -1.69 4.68 20.54
C TYR A 221 -2.88 5.64 20.49
N TYR A 222 -3.12 6.26 19.34
CA TYR A 222 -4.25 7.17 19.17
C TYR A 222 -5.59 6.45 18.98
N TYR A 223 -5.58 5.22 18.45
CA TYR A 223 -6.81 4.45 18.27
C TYR A 223 -7.45 4.10 19.60
N ILE A 224 -6.69 3.56 20.56
CA ILE A 224 -7.25 3.15 21.86
C ILE A 224 -7.75 4.33 22.70
N ARG A 225 -7.20 5.52 22.45
CA ARG A 225 -7.56 6.79 23.12
C ARG A 225 -8.74 7.50 22.47
N ALA A 226 -9.24 6.99 21.35
CA ALA A 226 -10.30 7.66 20.63
C ALA A 226 -11.68 7.44 21.27
N PRO A 227 -12.57 8.45 21.24
CA PRO A 227 -13.89 8.37 21.88
C PRO A 227 -14.73 7.15 21.46
N TRP A 228 -14.68 6.75 20.19
CA TRP A 228 -15.45 5.61 19.68
C TRP A 228 -15.06 4.26 20.30
N VAL A 229 -13.91 4.15 20.98
CA VAL A 229 -13.49 2.93 21.66
C VAL A 229 -14.24 2.73 22.98
N PHE A 230 -14.45 3.79 23.77
CA PHE A 230 -15.01 3.70 25.12
C PHE A 230 -16.42 4.32 25.26
N VAL A 231 -16.79 5.31 24.44
CA VAL A 231 -18.12 5.96 24.50
C VAL A 231 -19.27 4.97 24.25
N PRO A 232 -19.20 4.01 23.30
CA PRO A 232 -20.26 3.02 23.14
C PRO A 232 -20.44 2.14 24.38
N GLY A 233 -19.34 1.74 25.02
CA GLY A 233 -19.37 0.96 26.26
C GLY A 233 -19.98 1.74 27.43
N ARG A 234 -19.67 3.04 27.53
CA ARG A 234 -20.31 3.95 28.49
C ARG A 234 -21.82 4.05 28.25
N ARG A 235 -22.24 4.21 26.99
CA ARG A 235 -23.67 4.35 26.63
C ARG A 235 -24.48 3.08 26.86
N ARG A 236 -23.89 1.91 26.59
CA ARG A 236 -24.59 0.62 26.72
C ARG A 236 -24.70 0.15 28.17
N ASN A 237 -23.58 0.14 28.89
CA ASN A 237 -23.48 -0.54 30.19
C ASN A 237 -22.88 0.36 31.30
N ASN A 238 -22.92 1.69 31.13
CA ASN A 238 -22.38 2.67 32.08
C ASN A 238 -20.92 2.43 32.52
N ARG A 239 -20.10 1.81 31.65
CA ARG A 239 -18.67 1.57 31.91
C ARG A 239 -17.94 2.85 32.32
N GLU A 240 -16.94 2.75 33.18
CA GLU A 240 -16.16 3.92 33.60
C GLU A 240 -15.42 4.56 32.41
N MET A 241 -15.36 5.89 32.40
CA MET A 241 -14.63 6.63 31.37
C MET A 241 -13.14 6.64 31.72
N PRO A 242 -12.24 6.53 30.72
CA PRO A 242 -10.81 6.63 30.97
C PRO A 242 -10.43 8.00 31.52
N ASN A 243 -9.31 8.04 32.25
CA ASN A 243 -8.75 9.27 32.80
C ASN A 243 -8.54 10.32 31.67
N PRO A 244 -9.09 11.55 31.78
CA PRO A 244 -8.93 12.59 30.76
C PRO A 244 -7.47 12.92 30.44
N LYS A 245 -6.56 12.86 31.43
CA LYS A 245 -5.12 13.04 31.20
C LYS A 245 -4.61 11.99 30.23
N TRP A 246 -4.93 10.71 30.45
CA TRP A 246 -4.50 9.61 29.58
C TRP A 246 -5.05 9.74 28.14
N VAL A 247 -6.29 10.21 28.00
CA VAL A 247 -6.93 10.43 26.68
C VAL A 247 -6.22 11.54 25.90
N ASN A 248 -5.83 12.61 26.59
CA ASN A 248 -5.32 13.83 25.98
C ASN A 248 -3.78 13.89 25.89
N THR A 249 -3.04 12.97 26.53
CA THR A 249 -1.58 12.89 26.37
C THR A 249 -1.23 12.61 24.91
N GLU A 250 -0.42 13.48 24.32
CA GLU A 250 0.10 13.29 22.96
C GLU A 250 1.24 12.26 22.94
N TYR A 251 1.46 11.63 21.79
CA TYR A 251 2.50 10.61 21.67
C TYR A 251 3.91 11.16 21.98
N ASP A 252 4.23 12.36 21.51
CA ASP A 252 5.52 13.02 21.76
C ASP A 252 5.71 13.24 23.27
N GLN A 253 4.67 13.73 23.96
CA GLN A 253 4.69 13.92 25.42
C GLN A 253 4.88 12.59 26.17
N CYS A 254 4.22 11.52 25.71
CA CYS A 254 4.38 10.19 26.27
C CYS A 254 5.85 9.74 26.18
N VAL A 255 6.44 9.83 24.98
CA VAL A 255 7.82 9.40 24.73
C VAL A 255 8.81 10.24 25.55
N THR A 256 8.64 11.57 25.58
CA THR A 256 9.52 12.47 26.33
C THR A 256 9.43 12.26 27.85
N SER A 257 8.23 11.97 28.37
CA SER A 257 8.03 11.72 29.80
C SER A 257 8.41 10.31 30.25
N GLY A 258 8.73 9.41 29.31
CA GLY A 258 9.11 8.03 29.62
C GLY A 258 7.95 7.19 30.17
N GLU A 259 6.71 7.48 29.74
CA GLU A 259 5.56 6.66 30.13
C GLU A 259 5.73 5.22 29.64
N LYS A 260 5.31 4.25 30.46
CA LYS A 260 5.51 2.81 30.19
C LYS A 260 4.93 2.37 28.83
N VAL A 261 3.78 2.92 28.43
CA VAL A 261 3.05 2.54 27.19
C VAL A 261 3.73 2.98 25.89
N CYS A 262 4.72 3.87 25.97
CA CYS A 262 5.53 4.36 24.85
C CYS A 262 7.04 4.17 25.10
N THR A 263 7.37 3.34 26.09
CA THR A 263 8.73 2.89 26.36
C THR A 263 8.90 1.46 25.82
N TYR A 264 9.89 1.29 24.95
CA TYR A 264 10.08 0.08 24.15
C TYR A 264 11.39 -0.58 24.54
N ILE A 265 11.32 -1.50 25.51
CA ILE A 265 12.51 -2.16 26.09
C ILE A 265 12.72 -3.50 25.41
N GLU A 266 13.90 -3.72 24.82
CA GLU A 266 14.27 -5.00 24.20
C GLU A 266 14.12 -6.16 25.19
N ASN A 267 13.60 -7.29 24.71
CA ASN A 267 13.29 -8.51 25.46
C ASN A 267 12.23 -8.36 26.56
N SER A 268 11.56 -7.21 26.68
CA SER A 268 10.36 -7.13 27.53
C SER A 268 9.31 -8.13 27.04
N LEU A 269 8.73 -8.88 27.98
CA LEU A 269 7.68 -9.85 27.70
C LEU A 269 6.32 -9.17 27.49
N LEU A 270 5.32 -9.95 27.09
CA LEU A 270 3.96 -9.46 26.92
C LEU A 270 3.41 -9.00 28.27
N GLU A 271 3.12 -7.70 28.41
CA GLU A 271 2.79 -7.15 29.73
C GLU A 271 1.29 -7.21 30.07
N HIS A 272 0.42 -7.14 29.06
CA HIS A 272 -1.04 -7.18 29.23
C HIS A 272 -1.76 -7.42 27.90
N VAL A 273 -3.03 -7.82 27.99
CA VAL A 273 -3.96 -7.88 26.86
C VAL A 273 -4.07 -6.47 26.24
N GLY A 274 -3.79 -6.35 24.95
CA GLY A 274 -3.76 -5.07 24.24
C GLY A 274 -2.35 -4.49 23.99
N ASP A 275 -1.29 -5.20 24.40
CA ASP A 275 0.09 -4.86 24.04
C ASP A 275 0.40 -5.25 22.59
N HIS A 276 0.03 -4.37 21.66
CA HIS A 276 0.21 -4.58 20.22
C HIS A 276 1.52 -4.01 19.69
N ARG A 277 2.57 -3.84 20.51
CA ARG A 277 3.86 -3.30 20.01
C ARG A 277 4.62 -4.27 19.09
N ARG A 278 4.30 -5.57 19.16
CA ARG A 278 4.96 -6.66 18.38
C ARG A 278 4.16 -6.98 17.11
N GLN A 279 4.71 -6.66 15.94
CA GLN A 279 4.19 -7.15 14.67
C GLN A 279 4.70 -8.56 14.40
N THR A 280 5.96 -8.83 14.76
CA THR A 280 6.60 -10.16 14.62
C THR A 280 5.82 -11.28 15.31
N LEU A 281 5.19 -11.00 16.46
CA LEU A 281 4.41 -11.98 17.23
C LEU A 281 3.33 -12.67 16.39
N PHE A 282 2.62 -11.93 15.55
CA PHE A 282 1.56 -12.46 14.69
C PHE A 282 2.07 -13.48 13.66
N PHE A 283 3.36 -13.44 13.33
CA PHE A 283 3.99 -14.37 12.39
C PHE A 283 4.83 -15.45 13.08
N CYS A 284 5.26 -15.22 14.32
CA CYS A 284 6.06 -16.17 15.08
C CYS A 284 5.22 -17.36 15.57
N GLY A 285 4.02 -17.11 16.11
CA GLY A 285 3.08 -18.14 16.58
C GLY A 285 2.80 -18.06 18.09
N HIS A 286 2.42 -19.19 18.68
CA HIS A 286 1.89 -19.26 20.05
C HIS A 286 2.90 -19.67 21.13
N ASN A 287 4.18 -19.89 20.79
CA ASN A 287 5.18 -20.22 21.82
C ASN A 287 5.53 -18.96 22.64
N GLU A 288 5.04 -18.89 23.87
CA GLU A 288 5.18 -17.71 24.72
C GLU A 288 6.66 -17.29 24.91
N PHE A 289 7.53 -18.21 25.31
CA PHE A 289 8.94 -17.92 25.58
C PHE A 289 9.72 -17.52 24.33
N GLN A 290 9.42 -18.12 23.18
CA GLN A 290 10.15 -17.87 21.94
C GLN A 290 9.63 -16.66 21.17
N CYS A 291 8.33 -16.36 21.26
CA CYS A 291 7.68 -15.36 20.41
C CYS A 291 7.34 -14.04 21.11
N THR A 292 7.18 -14.02 22.44
CA THR A 292 6.80 -12.79 23.17
C THR A 292 7.92 -11.81 23.50
N PRO A 293 9.23 -12.16 23.53
CA PRO A 293 10.28 -11.16 23.77
C PRO A 293 10.24 -10.04 22.71
N PHE A 294 9.95 -8.80 23.13
CA PHE A 294 9.87 -7.66 22.22
C PHE A 294 11.23 -7.38 21.58
N ASN A 295 11.23 -7.15 20.26
CA ASN A 295 12.45 -6.84 19.53
C ASN A 295 13.54 -7.91 19.79
N GLY A 296 13.14 -9.17 19.97
CA GLY A 296 14.04 -10.30 20.21
C GLY A 296 14.56 -10.91 18.90
N ARG A 297 15.76 -11.51 18.94
CA ARG A 297 16.36 -12.18 17.76
C ARG A 297 15.61 -13.45 17.37
N LEU A 298 15.23 -14.27 18.34
CA LEU A 298 14.53 -15.53 18.09
C LEU A 298 13.12 -15.32 17.47
N PRO A 299 12.25 -14.45 18.03
CA PRO A 299 10.95 -14.17 17.42
C PRO A 299 11.07 -13.70 15.97
N LEU A 300 12.06 -12.84 15.68
CA LEU A 300 12.33 -12.35 14.33
C LEU A 300 12.63 -13.49 13.36
N GLN A 301 13.55 -14.40 13.72
CA GLN A 301 13.94 -15.49 12.82
C GLN A 301 12.80 -16.48 12.59
N LEU A 302 12.04 -16.82 13.63
CA LEU A 302 10.85 -17.68 13.51
C LEU A 302 9.79 -17.04 12.62
N ALA A 303 9.50 -15.75 12.82
CA ALA A 303 8.58 -15.00 11.99
C ALA A 303 9.01 -14.99 10.51
N LYS A 304 10.28 -14.71 10.21
CA LYS A 304 10.81 -14.76 8.83
C LYS A 304 10.68 -16.15 8.22
N MET A 305 11.02 -17.19 8.99
CA MET A 305 10.92 -18.58 8.54
C MET A 305 9.48 -18.96 8.19
N ASN A 306 8.52 -18.61 9.04
CA ASN A 306 7.11 -18.89 8.80
C ASN A 306 6.59 -18.13 7.58
N VAL A 307 6.97 -16.85 7.42
CA VAL A 307 6.63 -16.06 6.22
C VAL A 307 7.14 -16.72 4.93
N GLU A 308 8.39 -17.21 4.89
CA GLU A 308 8.90 -17.88 3.69
C GLU A 308 8.22 -19.22 3.42
N ARG A 309 7.92 -19.99 4.45
CA ARG A 309 7.42 -21.36 4.29
C ARG A 309 5.94 -21.44 3.99
N GLU A 310 5.15 -20.61 4.68
CA GLU A 310 3.70 -20.81 4.78
C GLU A 310 2.89 -19.73 4.06
N TYR A 311 3.36 -18.49 4.00
CA TYR A 311 2.55 -17.39 3.47
C TYR A 311 2.71 -17.26 1.95
N SER A 312 1.59 -17.21 1.23
CA SER A 312 1.57 -16.87 -0.20
C SER A 312 2.03 -15.43 -0.40
N VAL A 313 1.32 -14.47 0.21
CA VAL A 313 1.61 -13.05 0.05
C VAL A 313 1.55 -12.35 1.40
N VAL A 314 2.59 -11.56 1.70
CA VAL A 314 2.62 -10.62 2.84
C VAL A 314 2.83 -9.22 2.27
N GLY A 315 1.73 -8.46 2.16
CA GLY A 315 1.70 -7.16 1.50
C GLY A 315 1.88 -5.96 2.44
N THR A 316 1.91 -4.76 1.87
CA THR A 316 1.78 -3.48 2.61
C THR A 316 1.07 -2.43 1.76
N TRP A 317 0.19 -1.63 2.38
CA TRP A 317 -0.45 -0.50 1.70
C TRP A 317 0.54 0.62 1.32
N GLU A 318 1.75 0.62 1.88
CA GLU A 318 2.81 1.54 1.46
C GLU A 318 3.34 1.18 0.05
N HIS A 319 3.09 -0.04 -0.42
CA HIS A 319 3.44 -0.58 -1.76
C HIS A 319 2.19 -1.26 -2.33
N THR A 320 1.14 -0.46 -2.51
CA THR A 320 -0.21 -0.96 -2.85
C THR A 320 -0.21 -1.64 -4.22
N ASN A 321 0.41 -1.05 -5.23
CA ASN A 321 0.45 -1.61 -6.59
C ASN A 321 1.12 -2.97 -6.61
N GLU A 322 2.27 -3.09 -5.94
CA GLU A 322 3.02 -4.33 -5.83
C GLU A 322 2.22 -5.38 -5.06
N THR A 323 1.55 -4.98 -3.98
CA THR A 323 0.69 -5.87 -3.18
C THR A 323 -0.46 -6.42 -4.01
N LEU A 324 -1.21 -5.56 -4.72
CA LEU A 324 -2.37 -5.98 -5.50
C LEU A 324 -1.97 -6.85 -6.69
N ALA A 325 -0.91 -6.49 -7.41
CA ALA A 325 -0.41 -7.27 -8.54
C ALA A 325 0.08 -8.67 -8.12
N VAL A 326 0.77 -8.79 -6.98
CA VAL A 326 1.22 -10.09 -6.47
C VAL A 326 0.03 -10.92 -5.97
N LEU A 327 -0.95 -10.32 -5.29
CA LEU A 327 -2.18 -11.02 -4.88
C LEU A 327 -2.95 -11.57 -6.09
N GLU A 328 -3.16 -10.75 -7.13
CA GLU A 328 -3.79 -11.15 -8.40
C GLU A 328 -3.06 -12.34 -9.04
N ALA A 329 -1.73 -12.28 -9.10
CA ALA A 329 -0.94 -13.31 -9.76
C ALA A 329 -0.86 -14.61 -8.95
N TYR A 330 -0.73 -14.53 -7.62
CA TYR A 330 -0.42 -15.70 -6.77
C TYR A 330 -1.65 -16.35 -6.16
N VAL A 331 -2.75 -15.60 -6.02
CA VAL A 331 -4.00 -16.08 -5.41
C VAL A 331 -5.22 -15.68 -6.28
N PRO A 332 -5.21 -16.01 -7.59
CA PRO A 332 -6.17 -15.45 -8.56
C PRO A 332 -7.63 -15.80 -8.29
N ARG A 333 -7.93 -16.97 -7.71
CA ARG A 333 -9.30 -17.36 -7.34
C ARG A 333 -9.96 -16.28 -6.47
N TYR A 334 -9.22 -15.74 -5.51
CA TYR A 334 -9.73 -14.76 -4.55
C TYR A 334 -9.48 -13.31 -4.97
N PHE A 335 -8.43 -13.06 -5.77
CA PHE A 335 -7.90 -11.72 -6.01
C PHE A 335 -7.77 -11.30 -7.47
N ALA A 336 -8.18 -12.08 -8.47
CA ALA A 336 -8.20 -11.55 -9.84
C ALA A 336 -9.00 -10.23 -9.92
N ASP A 337 -8.52 -9.29 -10.72
CA ASP A 337 -9.04 -7.91 -10.82
C ASP A 337 -9.03 -7.07 -9.52
N ALA A 338 -8.28 -7.46 -8.47
CA ALA A 338 -8.19 -6.71 -7.22
C ALA A 338 -7.77 -5.25 -7.39
N SER A 339 -6.81 -4.96 -8.27
CA SER A 339 -6.34 -3.61 -8.60
C SER A 339 -7.46 -2.77 -9.16
N LYS A 340 -8.21 -3.33 -10.12
CA LYS A 340 -9.35 -2.65 -10.73
C LYS A 340 -10.43 -2.36 -9.70
N MET A 341 -10.77 -3.34 -8.86
CA MET A 341 -11.75 -3.16 -7.78
C MET A 341 -11.29 -2.07 -6.80
N TYR A 342 -10.03 -2.12 -6.37
CA TYR A 342 -9.47 -1.15 -5.43
C TYR A 342 -9.49 0.29 -5.98
N TYR A 343 -9.04 0.48 -7.22
CA TYR A 343 -8.99 1.80 -7.86
C TYR A 343 -10.35 2.32 -8.37
N SER A 344 -11.39 1.48 -8.40
CA SER A 344 -12.75 1.92 -8.77
C SER A 344 -13.43 2.80 -7.70
N GLY A 345 -12.90 2.87 -6.48
CA GLY A 345 -13.39 3.78 -5.43
C GLY A 345 -12.93 3.44 -4.02
N LEU A 346 -12.56 2.17 -3.78
CA LEU A 346 -12.15 1.71 -2.46
C LEU A 346 -10.87 2.40 -1.95
N HIS A 347 -9.94 2.78 -2.84
CA HIS A 347 -8.75 3.56 -2.49
C HIS A 347 -9.04 4.94 -1.87
N VAL A 348 -10.20 5.52 -2.16
CA VAL A 348 -10.68 6.80 -1.61
C VAL A 348 -11.42 6.58 -0.29
N ASP A 349 -12.24 5.53 -0.21
CA ASP A 349 -12.98 5.16 1.00
C ASP A 349 -12.07 4.46 2.02
N LYS A 350 -11.17 5.23 2.61
CA LYS A 350 -10.23 4.73 3.62
C LYS A 350 -10.98 4.40 4.91
N GLN A 351 -11.07 3.12 5.20
CA GLN A 351 -11.70 2.61 6.42
C GLN A 351 -10.77 2.79 7.64
N ASN A 352 -11.34 3.16 8.80
CA ASN A 352 -10.63 3.29 10.09
C ASN A 352 -9.46 4.30 10.12
N VAL A 353 -9.58 5.40 9.37
CA VAL A 353 -8.68 6.55 9.53
C VAL A 353 -8.91 7.17 10.90
N ASN A 354 -7.82 7.48 11.61
CA ASN A 354 -7.91 8.24 12.85
C ASN A 354 -7.66 9.73 12.53
N PRO A 355 -8.71 10.58 12.49
CA PRO A 355 -8.55 12.00 12.18
C PRO A 355 -7.81 12.78 13.28
N MET A 356 -7.67 12.20 14.48
CA MET A 356 -7.01 12.83 15.63
C MET A 356 -5.51 12.55 15.70
N LYS A 357 -4.89 11.92 14.69
CA LYS A 357 -3.44 11.67 14.70
C LYS A 357 -2.70 12.97 14.35
N PRO A 358 -2.01 13.63 15.29
CA PRO A 358 -1.22 14.82 15.00
C PRO A 358 0.05 14.45 14.23
N HIS A 359 0.71 15.47 13.67
CA HIS A 359 2.06 15.33 13.15
C HIS A 359 3.03 15.07 14.32
N ILE A 360 3.90 14.08 14.16
CA ILE A 360 4.90 13.68 15.15
C ILE A 360 6.26 14.16 14.66
N SER A 361 7.03 14.77 15.54
CA SER A 361 8.35 15.30 15.20
C SER A 361 9.33 14.19 14.80
N GLN A 362 10.23 14.49 13.85
CA GLN A 362 11.21 13.53 13.37
C GLN A 362 12.14 13.03 14.49
N ASP A 363 12.52 13.88 15.45
CA ASP A 363 13.34 13.49 16.61
C ASP A 363 12.65 12.39 17.43
N ILE A 364 11.33 12.51 17.66
CA ILE A 364 10.55 11.50 18.39
C ILE A 364 10.47 10.20 17.58
N LEU A 365 10.23 10.28 16.26
CA LEU A 365 10.24 9.11 15.39
C LEU A 365 11.60 8.38 15.44
N ASP A 366 12.70 9.12 15.36
CA ASP A 366 14.05 8.56 15.39
C ASP A 366 14.37 7.91 16.74
N ARG A 367 13.96 8.54 17.86
CA ARG A 367 14.06 7.95 19.20
C ARG A 367 13.34 6.62 19.28
N VAL A 368 12.10 6.54 18.78
CA VAL A 368 11.32 5.30 18.80
C VAL A 368 11.93 4.25 17.87
N ARG A 369 12.36 4.63 16.66
CA ARG A 369 12.99 3.72 15.68
C ARG A 369 14.22 3.00 16.24
N ARG A 370 15.04 3.67 17.07
CA ARG A 370 16.21 3.06 17.74
C ARG A 370 15.83 1.85 18.62
N ASN A 371 14.60 1.81 19.12
CA ASN A 371 14.10 0.72 19.96
C ASN A 371 13.30 -0.35 19.19
N PHE A 372 13.06 -0.16 17.89
CA PHE A 372 12.27 -1.05 17.03
C PHE A 372 13.11 -1.80 15.99
N THR A 373 14.42 -1.94 16.20
CA THR A 373 15.37 -2.38 15.17
C THR A 373 14.99 -3.68 14.45
N ARG A 374 14.61 -4.74 15.18
CA ARG A 374 14.21 -6.03 14.58
C ARG A 374 12.77 -6.04 14.08
N GLU A 375 11.87 -5.26 14.67
CA GLU A 375 10.53 -5.08 14.10
C GLU A 375 10.63 -4.38 12.73
N ILE A 376 11.52 -3.39 12.60
CA ILE A 376 11.82 -2.72 11.33
C ILE A 376 12.47 -3.72 10.38
N GLU A 377 13.43 -4.52 10.85
CA GLU A 377 14.07 -5.56 10.05
C GLU A 377 13.06 -6.58 9.50
N PHE A 378 12.09 -7.01 10.31
CA PHE A 378 11.02 -7.90 9.88
C PHE A 378 10.16 -7.26 8.79
N TYR A 379 9.73 -6.02 9.01
CA TYR A 379 8.94 -5.27 8.02
C TYR A 379 9.70 -5.10 6.69
N GLN A 380 10.99 -4.76 6.72
CA GLN A 380 11.80 -4.65 5.52
C GLN A 380 11.99 -5.99 4.82
N PHE A 381 12.16 -7.07 5.58
CA PHE A 381 12.22 -8.42 5.03
C PHE A 381 10.93 -8.77 4.25
N CYS A 382 9.75 -8.51 4.82
CA CYS A 382 8.48 -8.72 4.12
C CYS A 382 8.36 -7.87 2.85
N ARG A 383 8.80 -6.60 2.89
CA ARG A 383 8.82 -5.72 1.71
C ARG A 383 9.75 -6.22 0.61
N GLN A 384 10.97 -6.60 0.96
CA GLN A 384 11.92 -7.15 0.00
C GLN A 384 11.39 -8.43 -0.63
N ARG A 385 10.72 -9.29 0.15
CA ARG A 385 10.05 -10.48 -0.37
C ARG A 385 8.93 -10.12 -1.35
N LEU A 386 8.07 -9.15 -1.00
CA LEU A 386 7.03 -8.66 -1.90
C LEU A 386 7.60 -8.11 -3.21
N HIS A 387 8.66 -7.29 -3.15
CA HIS A 387 9.32 -6.78 -4.34
C HIS A 387 9.91 -7.90 -5.20
N LYS A 388 10.51 -8.94 -4.59
CA LYS A 388 11.01 -10.11 -5.33
C LYS A 388 9.88 -10.84 -6.07
N GLN A 389 8.74 -11.06 -5.40
CA GLN A 389 7.57 -11.67 -6.02
C GLN A 389 7.04 -10.81 -7.19
N TYR A 390 6.94 -9.50 -6.99
CA TYR A 390 6.52 -8.54 -8.01
C TYR A 390 7.46 -8.53 -9.23
N LEU A 391 8.77 -8.47 -8.99
CA LEU A 391 9.76 -8.51 -10.06
C LEU A 391 9.75 -9.86 -10.81
N ALA A 392 9.46 -10.96 -10.11
CA ALA A 392 9.34 -12.28 -10.74
C ALA A 392 8.16 -12.33 -11.72
N ILE A 393 6.99 -11.80 -11.34
CA ILE A 393 5.80 -11.78 -12.23
C ILE A 393 5.97 -10.80 -13.40
N LYS A 394 6.74 -9.72 -13.22
CA LYS A 394 7.02 -8.72 -14.27
C LYS A 394 8.29 -9.00 -15.08
N LEU A 395 9.00 -10.10 -14.83
CA LEU A 395 10.33 -10.34 -15.39
C LEU A 395 10.35 -10.29 -16.93
N ASN A 396 9.33 -10.86 -17.58
CA ASN A 396 9.23 -10.86 -19.04
C ASN A 396 9.03 -9.45 -19.60
N ASP A 397 8.22 -8.63 -18.94
CA ASP A 397 8.01 -7.23 -19.36
C ASP A 397 9.27 -6.40 -19.11
N LEU A 398 9.96 -6.63 -17.99
CA LEU A 398 11.24 -5.99 -17.69
C LEU A 398 12.31 -6.31 -18.73
N LYS A 399 12.38 -7.56 -19.23
CA LYS A 399 13.30 -7.93 -20.31
C LYS A 399 13.00 -7.20 -21.62
N ARG A 400 11.74 -6.84 -21.89
CA ARG A 400 11.35 -6.08 -23.10
C ARG A 400 11.73 -4.61 -23.00
N VAL A 401 11.68 -4.03 -21.80
CA VAL A 401 11.91 -2.59 -21.58
C VAL A 401 13.38 -2.28 -21.26
N ASP A 402 14.03 -3.11 -20.44
CA ASP A 402 15.43 -2.92 -20.04
C ASP A 402 16.39 -3.72 -20.94
N LYS A 403 16.95 -3.03 -21.95
CA LYS A 403 17.93 -3.62 -22.89
C LYS A 403 19.16 -4.22 -22.22
N THR A 404 19.56 -3.71 -21.05
CA THR A 404 20.73 -4.26 -20.35
C THR A 404 20.39 -5.56 -19.65
N LEU A 405 19.17 -5.71 -19.14
CA LEU A 405 18.66 -6.98 -18.62
C LEU A 405 18.47 -8.02 -19.73
N ALA A 406 18.02 -7.60 -20.91
CA ALA A 406 17.93 -8.48 -22.09
C ALA A 406 19.30 -9.09 -22.46
N ARG A 407 20.34 -8.24 -22.58
CA ARG A 407 21.72 -8.68 -22.85
C ARG A 407 22.27 -9.62 -21.77
N LEU A 408 21.96 -9.35 -20.49
CA LEU A 408 22.35 -10.22 -19.38
C LEU A 408 21.70 -11.61 -19.51
N SER A 409 20.43 -11.68 -19.95
CA SER A 409 19.75 -12.95 -20.22
C SER A 409 20.41 -13.71 -21.36
N GLU A 410 20.65 -13.05 -22.50
CA GLU A 410 21.30 -13.65 -23.67
C GLU A 410 22.70 -14.20 -23.34
N ALA A 411 23.51 -13.45 -22.60
CA ALA A 411 24.84 -13.87 -22.18
C ALA A 411 24.80 -15.10 -21.27
N LYS A 412 23.81 -15.19 -20.37
CA LYS A 412 23.60 -16.37 -19.51
C LYS A 412 23.21 -17.59 -20.33
N ASP A 413 22.29 -17.42 -21.28
CA ASP A 413 21.83 -18.51 -22.14
C ASP A 413 23.01 -19.06 -22.97
N MET A 414 23.82 -18.17 -23.56
CA MET A 414 25.05 -18.57 -24.28
C MET A 414 26.06 -19.32 -23.40
N ALA A 415 26.18 -18.96 -22.11
CA ALA A 415 27.08 -19.63 -21.17
C ALA A 415 26.57 -21.01 -20.72
N THR A 416 25.26 -21.30 -20.83
CA THR A 416 24.70 -22.62 -20.52
C THR A 416 24.77 -23.62 -21.68
N TYR A 417 25.06 -23.15 -22.90
CA TYR A 417 25.18 -24.00 -24.11
C TYR A 417 26.63 -24.37 -24.47
N ASN A 418 27.63 -23.87 -23.72
CA ASN A 418 29.03 -24.29 -23.78
C ASN A 418 29.38 -25.05 -22.51
#